data_AF-A0A2M7EJF7-F1
#
_entry.id   AF-A0A2M7EJF7-F1
#
_cell.length_a   1.000
_cell.length_b   1.000
_cell.length_c   1.000
_cell.angle_alpha   90.00
_cell.angle_beta   90.00
_cell.angle_gamma   90.00
#
_symmetry.space_group_name_H-M   'P 1'
#
loop_
_entity.id
_entity.type
_entity.pdbx_description
1 polymer ?
#
loop_
_entity_poly.entity_id
_entity_poly.type
_entity_poly.pdbx_seq_one_letter_code
_entity_poly.pdbx_strand_id
1 'polypeptide(L)' 'MSDRLDEPRFTEDTGIWKVMTKGYEGRVVIESNDFSFDAQMLITGDFVDYKERIEYAQKICDRLNATIPDSS' A
#
# COMPACT_ATOMS: atom_id res chain seq x y z
N MET A 1 -13.63 -25.53 13.48
CA MET A 1 -12.31 -24.88 13.48
C MET A 1 -12.15 -24.28 12.11
N SER A 2 -12.38 -22.97 11.96
CA SER A 2 -12.23 -22.28 10.67
C SER A 2 -10.96 -21.44 10.75
N ASP A 3 -10.02 -21.76 9.88
CA ASP A 3 -8.83 -20.97 9.58
C ASP A 3 -9.26 -19.55 9.19
N ARG A 4 -9.18 -18.63 10.15
CA ARG A 4 -9.16 -17.20 9.85
C ARG A 4 -7.78 -16.92 9.28
N LEU A 5 -7.71 -16.92 7.95
CA LEU A 5 -6.60 -16.38 7.17
C LEU A 5 -6.17 -15.06 7.83
N ASP A 6 -4.88 -14.96 8.17
CA ASP A 6 -4.24 -13.80 8.76
C ASP A 6 -4.72 -12.51 8.06
N GLU A 7 -5.63 -11.80 8.73
CA GLU A 7 -6.04 -10.47 8.31
C GLU A 7 -4.78 -9.59 8.27
N PRO A 8 -4.53 -8.83 7.19
CA PRO A 8 -3.39 -7.94 7.11
C PRO A 8 -3.47 -6.97 8.30
N ARG A 9 -2.49 -7.07 9.20
CA ARG A 9 -2.43 -6.27 10.42
C ARG A 9 -2.37 -4.79 10.04
N PHE A 10 -3.45 -4.09 10.36
CA PHE A 10 -3.63 -2.66 10.20
C PHE A 10 -2.42 -1.90 10.77
N THR A 11 -1.61 -1.34 9.88
CA THR A 11 -0.70 -0.23 10.21
C THR A 11 -1.50 1.07 10.17
N GLU A 12 -1.23 1.94 11.14
CA GLU A 12 -1.91 3.22 11.42
C GLU A 12 -2.32 3.99 10.14
N ASP A 13 -3.52 4.59 10.19
CA ASP A 13 -4.12 5.36 9.09
C ASP A 13 -3.25 6.58 8.76
N THR A 14 -2.37 6.43 7.76
CA THR A 14 -1.42 7.46 7.32
C THR A 14 -1.94 8.32 6.15
N GLY A 15 -3.19 8.11 5.74
CA GLY A 15 -3.86 8.86 4.67
C GLY A 15 -4.71 7.98 3.75
N ILE A 16 -5.17 8.53 2.62
CA ILE A 16 -6.03 7.81 1.66
C ILE A 16 -5.27 6.74 0.89
N TRP A 17 -3.95 6.88 0.70
CA TRP A 17 -3.12 5.89 0.01
C TRP A 17 -2.55 4.88 1.00
N LYS A 18 -2.55 3.59 0.62
CA LYS A 18 -2.05 2.48 1.43
C LYS A 18 -1.24 1.49 0.59
N VAL A 19 -0.14 0.99 1.14
CA VAL A 19 0.62 -0.12 0.54
C VAL A 19 -0.07 -1.44 0.86
N MET A 20 -0.35 -2.23 -0.17
CA MET A 20 -0.95 -3.55 -0.05
C MET A 20 -0.07 -4.60 -0.72
N THR A 21 -0.08 -5.80 -0.16
CA THR A 21 0.61 -6.97 -0.72
C THR A 21 -0.47 -7.95 -1.20
N LYS A 22 -0.56 -8.18 -2.51
CA LYS A 22 -1.64 -8.99 -3.09
C LYS A 22 -1.10 -10.34 -3.58
N GLY A 23 -1.59 -11.41 -2.94
CA GLY A 23 -1.48 -12.80 -3.40
C GLY A 23 -0.14 -13.50 -3.14
N TYR A 24 -0.06 -14.74 -3.64
CA TYR A 24 1.10 -15.66 -3.52
C TYR A 24 2.34 -15.22 -4.31
N GLU A 25 2.23 -14.20 -5.17
CA GLU A 25 3.29 -13.81 -6.13
C GLU A 25 4.17 -12.63 -5.67
N GLY A 26 4.03 -12.16 -4.43
CA GLY A 26 4.86 -11.05 -3.93
C GLY A 26 4.66 -9.75 -4.71
N ARG A 27 3.42 -9.49 -5.18
CA ARG A 27 3.07 -8.23 -5.83
C ARG A 27 2.83 -7.17 -4.75
N VAL A 28 3.51 -6.03 -4.90
CA VAL A 28 3.34 -4.85 -4.04
C VAL A 28 2.59 -3.80 -4.83
N VAL A 29 1.49 -3.31 -4.27
CA VAL A 29 0.65 -2.28 -4.87
C VAL A 29 0.42 -1.14 -3.88
N ILE A 30 0.13 0.06 -4.39
CA ILE A 30 -0.38 1.19 -3.61
C ILE A 30 -1.81 1.42 -4.05
N GLU A 31 -2.74 1.47 -3.11
CA GLU A 31 -4.17 1.59 -3.35
C GLU A 31 -4.69 2.86 -2.69
N SER A 32 -5.52 3.63 -3.41
CA SER A 32 -6.26 4.76 -2.86
C SER A 32 -7.58 4.27 -2.29
N ASN A 33 -7.90 4.70 -1.09
CA ASN A 33 -9.17 4.46 -0.40
C ASN A 33 -10.09 5.69 -0.44
N ASP A 34 -9.91 6.56 -1.45
CA ASP A 34 -10.82 7.68 -1.71
C ASP A 34 -12.11 7.16 -2.36
N PHE A 35 -13.25 7.49 -1.74
CA PHE A 35 -14.62 7.15 -2.16
C PHE A 35 -14.95 7.46 -3.63
N SER A 36 -14.15 8.32 -4.26
CA SER A 36 -14.40 8.87 -5.57
C SER A 36 -13.92 7.95 -6.71
N PHE A 37 -12.77 7.30 -6.56
CA PHE A 37 -12.16 6.42 -7.58
C PHE A 37 -11.14 5.46 -6.95
N ASP A 38 -11.36 4.14 -7.11
CA ASP A 38 -10.40 3.10 -6.72
C ASP A 38 -9.16 3.15 -7.64
N ALA A 39 -8.13 3.88 -7.22
CA ALA A 39 -6.84 3.90 -7.91
C ALA A 39 -5.92 2.83 -7.33
N GLN A 40 -5.33 2.00 -8.20
CA GLN A 40 -4.28 1.04 -7.82
C GLN A 40 -3.03 1.25 -8.67
N MET A 41 -1.88 1.28 -8.01
CA MET A 41 -0.56 1.41 -8.63
C MET A 41 0.27 0.18 -8.30
N LEU A 42 0.64 -0.60 -9.33
CA LEU A 42 1.54 -1.73 -9.18
C LEU A 42 2.99 -1.26 -9.14
N ILE A 43 3.75 -1.72 -8.14
CA ILE A 43 5.17 -1.43 -8.00
C ILE A 43 5.96 -2.56 -8.65
N THR A 44 6.44 -2.30 -9.87
CA THR A 44 7.32 -3.19 -10.64
C THR A 44 8.72 -2.59 -10.73
N GLY A 45 9.73 -3.46 -10.95
CA GLY A 45 11.12 -3.06 -11.08
C GLY A 45 12.07 -4.16 -10.62
N ASP A 46 13.35 -3.95 -10.93
CA ASP A 46 14.46 -4.82 -10.52
C ASP A 46 14.89 -4.45 -9.09
N PHE A 47 14.14 -4.97 -8.13
CA PHE A 47 14.48 -4.88 -6.71
C PHE A 47 15.31 -6.09 -6.30
N VAL A 48 16.27 -5.90 -5.39
CA VAL A 48 17.12 -6.97 -4.89
C VAL A 48 16.31 -8.00 -4.13
N ASP A 49 15.33 -7.54 -3.34
CA ASP A 49 14.41 -8.39 -2.62
C ASP A 49 13.02 -7.76 -2.42
N TYR A 50 12.12 -8.56 -1.85
CA TYR A 50 10.74 -8.14 -1.60
C TYR A 50 10.62 -7.02 -0.56
N LYS A 51 11.54 -6.96 0.40
CA LYS A 51 11.53 -5.96 1.48
C LYS A 51 11.88 -4.59 0.91
N GLU A 52 12.89 -4.49 0.06
CA GLU A 52 13.27 -3.26 -0.63
C GLU A 52 12.11 -2.71 -1.46
N ARG A 53 11.38 -3.59 -2.16
CA ARG A 53 10.19 -3.20 -2.93
C ARG A 53 9.08 -2.61 -2.04
N ILE A 54 8.84 -3.20 -0.87
CA ILE A 54 7.86 -2.66 0.11
C ILE A 54 8.33 -1.30 0.65
N GLU A 55 9.59 -1.16 1.03
CA GLU A 55 10.13 0.10 1.54
C GLU A 55 10.05 1.22 0.48
N TYR A 56 10.29 0.88 -0.78
CA TYR A 56 10.11 1.81 -1.89
C TYR A 56 8.64 2.21 -2.07
N ALA A 57 7.72 1.24 -2.04
CA ALA A 57 6.28 1.50 -2.08
C ALA A 57 5.82 2.39 -0.93
N GLN A 58 6.32 2.16 0.29
CA GLN A 58 6.01 2.98 1.46
C GLN A 58 6.44 4.43 1.28
N LYS A 59 7.66 4.67 0.76
CA LYS A 59 8.14 6.04 0.47
C LYS A 59 7.27 6.78 -0.55
N ILE A 60 6.73 6.07 -1.55
CA ILE A 60 5.79 6.67 -2.50
C ILE A 60 4.47 6.98 -1.79
N CYS A 61 3.95 6.04 -1.02
CA CYS A 61 2.72 6.19 -0.25
C CYS A 61 2.78 7.40 0.69
N ASP A 62 3.86 7.55 1.44
CA ASP A 62 4.07 8.67 2.37
C ASP A 62 4.07 10.01 1.63
N ARG A 63 4.68 10.07 0.44
CA ARG A 63 4.68 11.29 -0.40
C ARG A 63 3.29 11.62 -0.93
N LEU A 64 2.54 10.61 -1.38
CA LEU A 64 1.18 10.79 -1.88
C LEU A 64 0.24 11.31 -0.78
N ASN A 65 0.38 10.78 0.43
CA ASN A 65 -0.38 11.24 1.58
C ASN A 65 0.05 12.63 2.05
N ALA A 66 1.34 12.98 1.97
CA ALA A 66 1.84 14.33 2.29
C ALA A 66 1.41 15.41 1.29
N THR A 67 1.05 15.04 0.05
CA THR A 67 0.53 15.98 -0.96
C THR A 67 -0.94 16.35 -0.78
N ILE A 68 -1.66 15.72 0.15
CA ILE A 68 -3.02 16.11 0.50
C ILE A 68 -2.87 17.33 1.41
N PRO A 69 -3.16 18.56 0.95
CA PRO A 69 -3.11 19.72 1.83
C PRO A 69 -4.10 19.49 2.96
N ASP A 70 -3.70 19.77 4.20
CA ASP A 70 -4.59 19.74 5.35
C ASP A 70 -5.90 20.43 4.95
N SER A 71 -6.98 19.65 4.85
CA SER A 71 -8.33 20.16 4.66
C SER A 71 -8.71 20.90 5.94
N SER A 72 -8.22 22.14 6.06
CA SER A 72 -8.59 23.12 7.08
C SER A 72 -9.90 23.80 6.71
#